data_AF-A0A8D0KC27-F1
#
_entry.id   AF-A0A8D0KC27-F1
#
_cell.length_a   1.000
_cell.length_b   1.000
_cell.length_c   1.000
_cell.angle_alpha   90.00
_cell.angle_beta   90.00
_cell.angle_gamma   90.00
#
_symmetry.space_group_name_H-M   'P 1'
#
loop_
_entity.id
_entity.type
_entity.pdbx_description
1 polymer ?
#
loop_
_entity_poly.entity_id
_entity_poly.type
_entity_poly.pdbx_seq_one_letter_code
_entity_poly.pdbx_strand_id
1 'polypeptide(L)'
;MEEVFRACRNCKRSVASGHLALHEAHCQLFLVLCQECKGPVLQTEMEEHCQGGHKQVGCAMCQQSLPRHLLEIHETKECPERPVKCQFCELAVRLNKLEIHEHHCGRQTELCADCGQHIMLRVLAQHRDVCWAEQTLLWRGKKIPAPESNICCHYCKHMIPGNKYFHHLPHLPRSCCGHPGSIMDEEGQLLQPQDQSCWATLPDVCLRRVFWWLGDRDRSRAALVCRKWNQIMYSADLWRYRTITFSGRPSRVHASEFESALWYVKKFGRYLEHLEIKFLNPYNAVLTKKFQVTMRGLLSCLGKSNNRLRSLSIQHLELDRLVWRNSIRSSFMKSLSFFLKKMGKHLDYLNLKGARLTVEQGCHVLNSLSYLRSESVVSELNIEDYFSHHLAVYSSPQFNKTMATFRSLASLTLNYNCISDELLENLCENNASTLWTMNIKCHVHDPHGQVIWGMSWAKLARHATNLKVNFFFERVMKYERLARILLQEIPVRSISLRSCYFSDPDWSMRPTLTELLPTFRHTLQKLTFEFNNNHESLDEELHLLILSCRKLFYFKIWAFLDVKFVERILKSQEEGQCALRTLKVRAPPGGAVPRGSGKGGGAPGRQACSHHASA
;
A
#
# COMPACT_ATOMS: atom_id res chain seq x y z
N MET A 1 -3.09 -28.62 -25.99
CA MET A 1 -2.38 -28.36 -27.26
C MET A 1 -1.37 -27.26 -26.93
N GLU A 2 -0.07 -27.51 -27.03
CA GLU A 2 0.93 -26.49 -26.68
C GLU A 2 0.84 -25.31 -27.66
N GLU A 3 0.59 -24.11 -27.14
CA GLU A 3 0.45 -22.91 -27.94
C GLU A 3 1.84 -22.42 -28.37
N VAL A 4 2.10 -22.44 -29.68
CA VAL A 4 3.39 -22.04 -30.25
C VAL A 4 3.44 -20.51 -30.33
N PHE A 5 4.47 -19.89 -29.76
CA PHE A 5 4.68 -18.44 -29.87
C PHE A 5 5.69 -18.12 -30.98
N ARG A 6 5.43 -17.04 -31.73
CA ARG A 6 6.28 -16.56 -32.83
C ARG A 6 6.46 -15.05 -32.74
N ALA A 7 7.66 -14.57 -33.07
CA ALA A 7 7.96 -13.14 -33.02
C ALA A 7 7.37 -12.40 -34.23
N CYS A 8 6.72 -11.27 -33.97
CA CYS A 8 6.28 -10.34 -35.01
C CYS A 8 7.47 -9.83 -35.83
N ARG A 9 7.36 -9.87 -37.16
CA ARG A 9 8.41 -9.37 -38.06
C ARG A 9 8.72 -7.88 -37.88
N ASN A 10 7.72 -7.07 -37.50
CA ASN A 10 7.86 -5.61 -37.34
C ASN A 10 8.29 -5.21 -35.92
N CYS A 11 7.45 -5.36 -34.89
CA CYS A 11 7.79 -4.89 -33.53
C CYS A 11 8.64 -5.86 -32.69
N LYS A 12 9.00 -7.03 -33.22
CA LYS A 12 9.80 -8.08 -32.53
C LYS A 12 9.19 -8.64 -31.24
N ARG A 13 7.92 -8.35 -30.92
CA ARG A 13 7.22 -8.94 -29.78
C ARG A 13 6.82 -10.40 -30.07
N SER A 14 6.87 -11.24 -29.03
CA SER A 14 6.45 -12.64 -29.10
C SER A 14 4.93 -12.73 -28.99
N VAL A 15 4.27 -13.29 -30.01
CA VAL A 15 2.80 -13.36 -30.12
C VAL A 15 2.39 -14.83 -30.31
N ALA A 16 1.26 -15.24 -29.73
CA ALA A 16 0.71 -16.57 -29.96
C ALA A 16 0.46 -16.80 -31.46
N SER A 17 0.81 -17.98 -31.99
CA SER A 17 0.78 -18.23 -33.44
C SER A 17 -0.61 -18.06 -34.04
N GLY A 18 -1.68 -18.32 -33.28
CA GLY A 18 -3.07 -18.09 -33.71
C GLY A 18 -3.41 -16.62 -33.89
N HIS A 19 -2.71 -15.72 -33.20
CA HIS A 19 -2.95 -14.27 -33.23
C HIS A 19 -1.88 -13.49 -34.00
N LEU A 20 -0.82 -14.16 -34.47
CA LEU A 20 0.32 -13.51 -35.15
C LEU A 20 -0.10 -12.76 -36.41
N ALA A 21 -0.96 -13.34 -37.25
CA ALA A 21 -1.35 -12.71 -38.52
C ALA A 21 -2.10 -11.38 -38.33
N LEU A 22 -3.02 -11.35 -37.35
CA LEU A 22 -3.75 -10.13 -36.97
C LEU A 22 -2.81 -9.09 -36.35
N HIS A 23 -1.91 -9.54 -35.47
CA HIS A 23 -0.90 -8.67 -34.88
C HIS A 23 0.04 -8.10 -35.95
N GLU A 24 0.51 -8.88 -36.92
CA GLU A 24 1.42 -8.42 -37.97
C GLU A 24 0.75 -7.41 -38.89
N ALA A 25 -0.50 -7.64 -39.29
CA ALA A 25 -1.26 -6.70 -40.10
C ALA A 25 -1.41 -5.35 -39.39
N HIS A 26 -1.82 -5.34 -38.11
CA HIS A 26 -1.97 -4.10 -37.36
C HIS A 26 -0.63 -3.46 -37.00
N CYS A 27 0.36 -4.25 -36.62
CA CYS A 27 1.69 -3.75 -36.30
C CYS A 27 2.31 -3.06 -37.51
N GLN A 28 2.15 -3.59 -38.72
CA GLN A 28 2.65 -2.96 -39.95
C GLN A 28 1.90 -1.68 -40.31
N LEU A 29 0.60 -1.61 -40.01
CA LEU A 29 -0.21 -0.44 -40.33
C LEU A 29 0.03 0.75 -39.39
N PHE A 30 0.31 0.50 -38.12
CA PHE A 30 0.29 1.56 -37.11
C PHE A 30 1.62 1.79 -36.39
N LEU A 31 2.52 0.80 -36.34
CA LEU A 31 3.75 0.89 -35.56
C LEU A 31 4.99 0.94 -36.46
N VAL A 32 5.85 1.92 -36.20
CA VAL A 32 7.16 2.10 -36.84
C VAL A 32 8.24 2.10 -35.77
N LEU A 33 9.38 1.46 -36.05
CA LEU A 33 10.52 1.48 -35.12
C LEU A 33 11.20 2.85 -35.15
N CYS A 34 11.36 3.48 -33.99
CA CYS A 34 12.15 4.70 -33.86
C CYS A 34 13.61 4.42 -34.26
N GLN A 35 14.22 5.30 -35.06
CA GLN A 35 15.58 5.09 -35.53
C GLN A 35 16.64 5.23 -34.43
N GLU A 36 16.33 5.97 -33.36
CA GLU A 36 17.25 6.27 -32.26
C GLU A 36 17.19 5.22 -31.15
N CYS A 37 16.00 4.91 -30.62
CA CYS A 37 15.86 3.93 -29.53
C CYS A 37 15.46 2.51 -29.98
N LYS A 38 15.20 2.31 -31.28
CA LYS A 38 14.73 1.04 -31.88
C LYS A 38 13.45 0.47 -31.25
N GLY A 39 12.70 1.29 -30.49
CA GLY A 39 11.41 0.93 -29.92
C GLY A 39 10.26 1.12 -30.91
N PRO A 40 9.20 0.29 -30.85
CA PRO A 40 8.01 0.47 -31.69
C PRO A 40 7.18 1.65 -31.19
N VAL A 41 6.90 2.60 -32.08
CA VAL A 41 6.16 3.84 -31.83
C VAL A 41 5.02 3.94 -32.84
N LEU A 42 3.87 4.50 -32.45
CA LEU A 42 2.80 4.75 -33.41
C LEU A 42 3.27 5.75 -34.47
N GLN A 43 2.97 5.48 -35.73
CA GLN A 43 3.41 6.32 -36.85
C GLN A 43 2.96 7.79 -36.67
N THR A 44 1.75 8.00 -36.16
CA THR A 44 1.18 9.32 -35.87
C THR A 44 1.85 10.03 -34.69
N GLU A 45 2.60 9.32 -33.86
CA GLU A 45 3.24 9.85 -32.64
C GLU A 45 4.77 9.92 -32.75
N MET A 46 5.34 9.57 -33.91
CA MET A 46 6.80 9.53 -34.07
C MET A 46 7.43 10.90 -33.84
N GLU A 47 6.78 11.98 -34.31
CA GLU A 47 7.26 13.34 -34.09
C GLU A 47 7.22 13.73 -32.60
N GLU A 48 6.12 13.45 -31.91
CA GLU A 48 5.99 13.72 -30.47
C GLU A 48 6.96 12.88 -29.64
N HIS A 49 7.16 11.60 -30.01
CA HIS A 49 8.15 10.71 -29.40
C HIS A 49 9.58 11.26 -29.53
N CYS A 50 9.98 11.69 -30.73
CA CYS A 50 11.32 12.23 -30.97
C CYS A 50 11.50 13.59 -30.28
N GLN A 51 10.50 14.48 -30.35
CA GLN A 51 10.55 15.79 -29.68
C GLN A 51 10.52 15.67 -28.14
N GLY A 52 9.82 14.68 -27.60
CA GLY A 52 9.68 14.45 -26.16
C GLY A 52 10.82 13.65 -25.54
N GLY A 53 11.34 12.64 -26.24
CA GLY A 53 12.31 11.68 -25.71
C GLY A 53 13.76 11.91 -26.13
N HIS A 54 14.00 12.26 -27.39
CA HIS A 54 15.34 12.24 -28.00
C HIS A 54 15.99 13.60 -28.21
N LYS A 55 15.21 14.69 -28.06
CA LYS A 55 15.75 16.05 -28.10
C LYS A 55 16.93 16.19 -27.14
N GLN A 56 18.08 16.61 -27.66
CA GLN A 56 19.26 16.94 -26.87
C GLN A 56 18.98 18.18 -26.03
N VAL A 57 19.21 18.08 -24.73
CA VAL A 57 19.00 19.14 -23.75
C VAL A 57 20.24 19.21 -22.85
N GLY A 58 20.67 20.42 -22.52
CA GLY A 58 21.80 20.63 -21.64
C GLY A 58 21.41 20.42 -20.17
N CYS A 59 22.24 19.71 -19.41
CA CYS A 59 22.13 19.67 -17.95
C CYS A 59 22.36 21.07 -17.36
N ALA A 60 21.42 21.55 -16.56
CA ALA A 60 21.51 22.89 -15.96
C ALA A 60 22.69 23.04 -14.98
N MET A 61 23.21 21.92 -14.46
CA MET A 61 24.26 21.90 -13.43
C MET A 61 25.67 21.74 -14.00
N CYS A 62 25.88 20.86 -14.98
CA CYS A 62 27.20 20.60 -15.57
C CYS A 62 27.31 21.01 -17.05
N GLN A 63 26.25 21.53 -17.66
CA GLN A 63 26.16 21.95 -19.06
C GLN A 63 26.41 20.84 -20.11
N GLN A 64 26.46 19.58 -19.69
CA GLN A 64 26.59 18.43 -20.59
C GLN A 64 25.30 18.24 -21.40
N SER A 65 25.43 18.09 -22.73
CA SER A 65 24.31 17.79 -23.63
C SER A 65 23.93 16.31 -23.56
N LEU A 66 22.66 16.02 -23.26
CA LEU A 66 22.14 14.66 -23.12
C LEU A 66 20.74 14.56 -23.73
N PRO A 67 20.30 13.38 -24.21
CA PRO A 67 18.91 13.14 -24.58
C PRO A 67 17.97 13.41 -23.40
N ARG A 68 16.83 14.08 -23.65
CA ARG A 68 15.86 14.46 -22.61
C ARG A 68 15.39 13.31 -21.72
N HIS A 69 15.23 12.11 -22.26
CA HIS A 69 14.85 10.93 -21.47
C HIS A 69 15.92 10.45 -20.47
N LEU A 70 17.19 10.85 -20.65
CA LEU A 70 18.30 10.54 -19.73
C LEU A 70 18.64 11.69 -18.79
N LEU A 71 18.13 12.90 -19.06
CA LEU A 71 18.46 14.10 -18.29
C LEU A 71 18.13 13.92 -16.79
N GLU A 72 16.96 13.37 -16.46
CA GLU A 72 16.56 13.17 -15.06
C GLU A 72 17.48 12.18 -14.32
N ILE A 73 17.87 11.09 -14.99
CA ILE A 73 18.79 10.09 -14.41
C ILE A 73 20.15 10.75 -14.17
N HIS A 74 20.63 11.51 -15.15
CA HIS A 74 21.87 12.25 -15.03
C HIS A 74 21.81 13.26 -13.87
N GLU A 75 20.84 14.18 -13.85
CA GLU A 75 20.72 15.24 -12.83
C GLU A 75 20.58 14.66 -11.41
N THR A 76 19.90 13.53 -11.25
CA THR A 76 19.65 12.94 -9.93
C THR A 76 20.76 12.00 -9.44
N LYS A 77 21.44 11.28 -10.34
CA LYS A 77 22.35 10.19 -9.95
C LYS A 77 23.78 10.36 -10.44
N GLU A 78 23.99 10.89 -11.64
CA GLU A 78 25.30 10.84 -12.32
C GLU A 78 26.02 12.19 -12.35
N CYS A 79 25.28 13.29 -12.27
CA CYS A 79 25.82 14.64 -12.43
C CYS A 79 26.79 14.97 -11.27
N PRO A 80 28.08 15.27 -11.55
CA PRO A 80 29.08 15.58 -10.52
C PRO A 80 28.87 16.95 -9.87
N GLU A 81 28.13 17.84 -10.52
CA GLU A 81 27.79 19.17 -10.01
C GLU A 81 26.49 19.18 -9.19
N ARG A 82 25.81 18.02 -9.06
CA ARG A 82 24.52 17.96 -8.35
C ARG A 82 24.64 18.36 -6.88
N PRO A 83 23.66 19.09 -6.32
CA PRO A 83 23.66 19.44 -4.92
C PRO A 83 23.37 18.21 -4.05
N VAL A 84 24.23 17.99 -3.06
CA VAL A 84 24.13 16.97 -2.01
C VAL A 84 24.26 17.65 -0.66
N LYS A 85 23.49 17.18 0.32
CA LYS A 85 23.55 17.73 1.67
C LYS A 85 24.82 17.26 2.38
N CYS A 86 25.56 18.20 2.96
CA CYS A 86 26.62 17.89 3.91
C CYS A 86 26.05 17.16 5.13
N GLN A 87 26.71 16.10 5.58
CA GLN A 87 26.27 15.34 6.76
C GLN A 87 26.41 16.08 8.10
N PHE A 88 27.09 17.24 8.13
CA PHE A 88 27.39 17.98 9.36
C PHE A 88 26.61 19.30 9.50
N CYS A 89 26.48 20.09 8.43
CA CYS A 89 25.77 21.39 8.46
C CYS A 89 24.50 21.43 7.62
N GLU A 90 24.14 20.32 6.96
CA GLU A 90 22.97 20.18 6.07
C GLU A 90 22.92 21.14 4.87
N LEU A 91 23.95 21.97 4.66
CA LEU A 91 24.07 22.82 3.48
C LEU A 91 24.17 21.98 2.23
N ALA A 92 23.45 22.39 1.18
CA ALA A 92 23.55 21.78 -0.13
C ALA A 92 24.86 22.22 -0.81
N VAL A 93 25.79 21.29 -0.94
CA VAL A 93 27.09 21.46 -1.60
C VAL A 93 27.16 20.58 -2.84
N ARG A 94 27.96 20.99 -3.83
CA ARG A 94 28.15 20.19 -5.05
C ARG A 94 28.87 18.89 -4.73
N LEU A 95 28.47 17.79 -5.34
CA LEU A 95 29.02 16.45 -5.07
C LEU A 95 30.55 16.41 -5.21
N ASN A 96 31.11 17.03 -6.24
CA ASN A 96 32.56 17.11 -6.45
C ASN A 96 33.34 17.90 -5.38
N LYS A 97 32.66 18.69 -4.54
CA LYS A 97 33.26 19.46 -3.43
C LYS A 97 32.81 18.96 -2.06
N LEU A 98 31.98 17.92 -2.00
CA LEU A 98 31.42 17.41 -0.75
C LEU A 98 32.50 16.94 0.22
N GLU A 99 33.48 16.16 -0.24
CA GLU A 99 34.52 15.60 0.61
C GLU A 99 35.39 16.69 1.28
N ILE A 100 35.78 17.70 0.50
CA ILE A 100 36.55 18.85 1.00
C ILE A 100 35.70 19.63 2.02
N HIS A 101 34.42 19.85 1.72
CA HIS A 101 33.52 20.55 2.61
C HIS A 101 33.27 19.77 3.91
N GLU A 102 33.02 18.47 3.84
CA GLU A 102 32.79 17.60 5.01
C GLU A 102 34.02 17.47 5.90
N HIS A 103 35.23 17.45 5.32
CA HIS A 103 36.47 17.46 6.10
C HIS A 103 36.62 18.74 6.96
N HIS A 104 36.26 19.90 6.42
CA HIS A 104 36.32 21.17 7.15
C HIS A 104 35.13 21.34 8.10
N CYS A 105 33.93 21.00 7.66
CA CYS A 105 32.71 21.12 8.44
C CYS A 105 32.72 20.15 9.63
N GLY A 106 33.21 18.92 9.45
CA GLY A 106 33.33 17.94 10.54
C GLY A 106 34.35 18.30 11.64
N ARG A 107 35.25 19.26 11.38
CA ARG A 107 36.19 19.82 12.38
C ARG A 107 35.59 20.97 13.19
N GLN A 108 34.46 21.54 12.78
CA GLN A 108 33.78 22.56 13.57
C GLN A 108 33.26 21.94 14.87
N THR A 109 33.42 22.67 15.96
CA THR A 109 32.93 22.28 17.28
C THR A 109 31.59 22.97 17.57
N GLU A 110 30.62 22.20 18.03
CA GLU A 110 29.32 22.70 18.47
C GLU A 110 29.15 22.43 19.96
N LEU A 111 28.46 23.33 20.66
CA LEU A 111 28.10 23.14 22.06
C LEU A 111 27.09 21.99 22.18
N CYS A 112 27.46 20.96 22.95
CA CYS A 112 26.53 19.92 23.35
C CYS A 112 25.47 20.54 24.27
N ALA A 113 24.20 20.49 23.85
CA ALA A 113 23.08 21.05 24.62
C ALA A 113 22.87 20.35 25.98
N ASP A 114 23.37 19.12 26.13
CA ASP A 114 23.18 18.31 27.33
C ASP A 114 24.26 18.64 28.39
N CYS A 115 25.56 18.63 28.04
CA CYS A 115 26.66 18.89 29.00
C CYS A 115 27.35 20.24 28.87
N GLY A 116 27.02 21.05 27.86
CA GLY A 116 27.65 22.35 27.63
C GLY A 116 29.10 22.30 27.15
N GLN A 117 29.63 21.13 26.76
CA GLN A 117 30.98 21.01 26.19
C GLN A 117 31.00 21.23 24.68
N HIS A 118 32.08 21.83 24.16
CA HIS A 118 32.28 22.01 22.72
C HIS A 118 32.83 20.72 22.10
N ILE A 119 32.06 20.10 21.21
CA ILE A 119 32.37 18.79 20.62
C ILE A 119 32.40 18.92 19.09
N MET A 120 33.40 18.33 18.44
CA MET A 120 33.50 18.33 16.98
C MET A 120 32.29 17.60 16.36
N LEU A 121 31.67 18.19 15.33
CA LEU A 121 30.45 17.66 14.67
C LEU A 121 30.60 16.18 14.25
N ARG A 122 31.80 15.77 13.81
CA ARG A 122 32.06 14.37 13.43
C ARG A 122 32.00 13.34 14.56
N VAL A 123 32.16 13.77 15.80
CA VAL A 123 32.11 12.92 17.02
C VAL A 123 30.94 13.27 17.94
N LEU A 124 30.14 14.28 17.59
CA LEU A 124 28.99 14.73 18.38
C LEU A 124 27.93 13.64 18.56
N ALA A 125 27.69 12.79 17.54
CA ALA A 125 26.74 11.69 17.64
C ALA A 125 27.15 10.65 18.70
N GLN A 126 28.43 10.24 18.71
CA GLN A 126 28.96 9.30 19.71
C GLN A 126 29.02 9.93 21.10
N HIS A 127 29.32 11.24 21.19
CA HIS A 127 29.28 11.96 22.45
C HIS A 127 27.87 12.04 23.03
N ARG A 128 26.82 12.31 22.24
CA ARG A 128 25.43 12.35 22.73
C ARG A 128 24.98 11.03 23.33
N ASP A 129 25.38 9.90 22.75
CA ASP A 129 25.03 8.57 23.27
C ASP A 129 25.61 8.31 24.69
N VAL A 130 26.82 8.81 24.95
CA VAL A 130 27.51 8.67 26.26
C VAL A 130 27.06 9.75 27.25
N CYS A 131 26.97 11.00 26.79
CA CYS A 131 26.54 12.17 27.58
C CYS A 131 25.12 11.99 28.11
N TRP A 132 24.22 11.44 27.28
CA TRP A 132 22.85 11.11 27.69
C TRP A 132 22.84 10.07 28.83
N ALA A 133 23.71 9.07 28.79
CA ALA A 133 23.77 8.03 29.83
C ALA A 133 24.23 8.58 31.19
N GLU A 134 25.21 9.50 31.19
CA GLU A 134 25.72 10.15 32.41
C GLU A 134 24.73 11.16 33.00
N GLN A 135 24.06 11.94 32.15
CA GLN A 135 22.98 12.85 32.57
C GLN A 135 21.79 12.07 33.17
N THR A 136 21.44 10.91 32.61
CA THR A 136 20.31 10.09 33.09
C THR A 136 20.52 9.57 34.53
N LEU A 137 21.76 9.49 35.01
CA LEU A 137 22.09 9.12 36.40
C LEU A 137 21.96 10.31 37.37
N LEU A 138 22.21 11.54 36.92
CA LEU A 138 22.13 12.76 37.72
C LEU A 138 20.68 13.29 37.87
N TRP A 139 19.80 13.07 36.88
CA TRP A 139 18.40 13.51 36.91
C TRP A 139 17.43 12.59 37.70
N ARG A 140 17.94 11.66 38.50
CA ARG A 140 17.12 10.81 39.40
C ARG A 140 16.75 11.51 40.72
N GLY A 141 16.39 12.79 40.63
CA GLY A 141 15.98 13.62 41.77
C GLY A 141 14.79 14.53 41.41
N LYS A 142 13.59 14.09 41.79
CA LYS A 142 12.30 14.84 41.89
C LYS A 142 11.49 15.13 40.60
N LYS A 143 10.44 14.30 40.48
CA LYS A 143 9.02 14.56 40.12
C LYS A 143 8.46 14.16 38.72
N ILE A 144 7.67 13.08 38.81
CA ILE A 144 6.34 12.74 38.26
C ILE A 144 6.14 12.71 36.73
N PRO A 145 6.07 11.50 36.13
CA PRO A 145 5.36 11.23 34.88
C PRO A 145 3.86 10.95 35.14
N ALA A 146 3.00 11.33 34.19
CA ALA A 146 1.61 10.89 34.14
C ALA A 146 1.51 9.35 34.19
N PRO A 147 0.48 8.76 34.83
CA PRO A 147 0.50 7.35 35.16
C PRO A 147 0.29 6.51 33.90
N GLU A 148 1.36 5.86 33.43
CA GLU A 148 1.20 4.54 32.82
C GLU A 148 0.48 3.69 33.85
N SER A 149 -0.75 3.24 33.55
CA SER A 149 -1.50 2.42 34.49
C SER A 149 -0.74 1.11 34.71
N ASN A 150 0.04 1.06 35.77
CA ASN A 150 0.66 -0.16 36.25
C ASN A 150 -0.45 -1.04 36.80
N ILE A 151 -0.52 -2.27 36.31
CA ILE A 151 -1.51 -3.25 36.71
C ILE A 151 -0.83 -4.20 37.69
N CYS A 152 -1.42 -4.37 38.88
CA CYS A 152 -0.95 -5.34 39.85
C CYS A 152 -1.23 -6.75 39.34
N CYS A 153 -0.18 -7.56 39.21
CA CYS A 153 -0.32 -8.97 38.89
C CYS A 153 -0.90 -9.69 40.10
N HIS A 154 -2.08 -10.29 39.98
CA HIS A 154 -2.71 -10.98 41.12
C HIS A 154 -1.87 -12.17 41.63
N TYR A 155 -1.02 -12.75 40.77
CA TYR A 155 -0.22 -13.94 41.05
C TYR A 155 1.12 -13.66 41.73
N CYS A 156 1.86 -12.63 41.31
CA CYS A 156 3.15 -12.28 41.91
C CYS A 156 3.11 -10.99 42.73
N LYS A 157 1.97 -10.30 42.76
CA LYS A 157 1.74 -9.00 43.43
C LYS A 157 2.63 -7.85 42.97
N HIS A 158 3.35 -8.00 41.85
CA HIS A 158 4.17 -6.94 41.27
C HIS A 158 3.32 -6.00 40.40
N MET A 159 3.68 -4.72 40.41
CA MET A 159 3.09 -3.68 39.56
C MET A 159 3.72 -3.73 38.16
N ILE A 160 2.92 -3.98 37.14
CA ILE A 160 3.41 -4.22 35.78
C ILE A 160 2.79 -3.22 34.82
N PRO A 161 3.58 -2.48 34.03
CA PRO A 161 3.03 -1.60 33.00
C PRO A 161 2.03 -2.37 32.14
N GLY A 162 0.84 -1.83 31.90
CA GLY A 162 -0.25 -2.60 31.24
C GLY A 162 0.09 -3.12 29.83
N ASN A 163 0.98 -2.43 29.13
CA ASN A 163 1.57 -2.86 27.85
C ASN A 163 2.61 -4.00 27.99
N LYS A 164 3.13 -4.23 29.19
CA LYS A 164 4.09 -5.28 29.54
C LYS A 164 3.46 -6.45 30.28
N TYR A 165 2.18 -6.38 30.66
CA TYR A 165 1.52 -7.43 31.42
C TYR A 165 1.50 -8.79 30.70
N PHE A 166 1.21 -8.81 29.39
CA PHE A 166 1.27 -10.05 28.61
C PHE A 166 2.67 -10.64 28.51
N HIS A 167 3.71 -9.81 28.55
CA HIS A 167 5.11 -10.25 28.59
C HIS A 167 5.48 -10.86 29.95
N HIS A 168 4.75 -10.53 31.02
CA HIS A 168 4.97 -11.07 32.36
C HIS A 168 4.32 -12.44 32.60
N LEU A 169 3.13 -12.71 32.03
CA LEU A 169 2.40 -13.98 32.19
C LEU A 169 3.23 -15.28 32.02
N PRO A 170 4.24 -15.38 31.12
CA PRO A 170 5.07 -16.58 30.96
C PRO A 170 6.10 -16.82 32.08
N HIS A 171 6.41 -15.79 32.87
CA HIS A 171 7.37 -15.86 33.97
C HIS A 171 6.72 -16.22 35.31
N LEU A 172 5.40 -16.45 35.31
CA LEU A 172 4.68 -16.97 36.47
C LEU A 172 4.96 -18.48 36.61
N PRO A 173 5.26 -18.97 37.82
CA PRO A 173 5.61 -20.37 38.03
C PRO A 173 4.46 -21.32 37.62
N ARG A 174 4.83 -22.44 36.98
CA ARG A 174 3.91 -23.48 36.48
C ARG A 174 3.20 -24.28 37.59
N SER A 175 3.50 -24.03 38.86
CA SER A 175 2.93 -24.75 40.01
C SER A 175 1.47 -24.40 40.30
N CYS A 176 0.86 -23.43 39.62
CA CYS A 176 -0.55 -23.06 39.81
C CYS A 176 -1.54 -23.91 39.00
N CYS A 177 -1.07 -24.94 38.28
CA CYS A 177 -1.89 -25.90 37.55
C CYS A 177 -2.00 -27.23 38.33
N GLY A 178 -2.62 -27.21 39.52
CA GLY A 178 -2.85 -28.43 40.30
C GLY A 178 -3.66 -28.19 41.57
N HIS A 179 -4.90 -28.71 41.56
CA HIS A 179 -5.85 -29.01 42.66
C HIS A 179 -6.19 -27.97 43.77
N PRO A 180 -7.41 -28.03 44.34
CA PRO A 180 -7.92 -27.02 45.26
C PRO A 180 -7.29 -27.23 46.65
N GLY A 181 -6.28 -26.42 46.97
CA GLY A 181 -5.82 -26.28 48.35
C GLY A 181 -6.82 -25.44 49.15
N SER A 182 -7.59 -26.10 50.01
CA SER A 182 -8.36 -25.50 51.08
C SER A 182 -7.44 -24.69 52.00
N ILE A 183 -7.74 -23.40 52.17
CA ILE A 183 -7.12 -22.56 53.19
C ILE A 183 -7.92 -22.79 54.48
N MET A 184 -7.29 -23.38 55.49
CA MET A 184 -7.85 -23.52 56.84
C MET A 184 -7.37 -22.35 57.70
N ASP A 185 -8.26 -21.79 58.50
CA ASP A 185 -7.94 -20.85 59.57
C ASP A 185 -7.52 -21.60 60.85
N GLU A 186 -6.89 -20.93 61.82
CA GLU A 186 -6.35 -21.56 63.05
C GLU A 186 -7.41 -22.22 63.97
N GLU A 187 -8.70 -22.11 63.64
CA GLU A 187 -9.81 -22.75 64.37
C GLU A 187 -10.58 -23.81 63.55
N GLY A 188 -10.07 -24.28 62.41
CA GLY A 188 -10.56 -25.50 61.76
C GLY A 188 -11.96 -25.41 61.13
N GLN A 189 -12.47 -24.21 60.81
CA GLN A 189 -13.67 -24.05 59.99
C GLN A 189 -13.32 -23.75 58.51
N LEU A 190 -14.06 -24.39 57.60
CA LEU A 190 -13.99 -24.13 56.15
C LEU A 190 -14.52 -22.72 55.86
N LEU A 191 -13.64 -21.79 55.49
CA LEU A 191 -14.02 -20.52 54.89
C LEU A 191 -14.77 -20.80 53.57
N GLN A 192 -16.10 -20.69 53.57
CA GLN A 192 -16.85 -20.57 52.32
C GLN A 192 -16.40 -19.27 51.65
N PRO A 193 -16.00 -19.28 50.36
CA PRO A 193 -15.70 -18.06 49.64
C PRO A 193 -17.01 -17.33 49.31
N GLN A 194 -17.60 -16.68 50.32
CA GLN A 194 -18.63 -15.67 50.13
C GLN A 194 -17.93 -14.42 49.61
N ASP A 195 -17.91 -14.31 48.28
CA ASP A 195 -17.75 -13.08 47.46
C ASP A 195 -17.11 -13.37 46.08
N GLN A 196 -17.35 -14.54 45.48
CA GLN A 196 -17.19 -14.63 44.03
C GLN A 196 -18.35 -13.90 43.35
N SER A 197 -18.10 -12.64 42.99
CA SER A 197 -18.93 -11.82 42.11
C SER A 197 -19.59 -12.68 41.02
N CYS A 198 -20.90 -12.53 40.81
CA CYS A 198 -21.68 -13.29 39.81
C CYS A 198 -21.11 -13.20 38.37
N TRP A 199 -20.29 -12.19 38.10
CA TRP A 199 -19.56 -12.04 36.83
C TRP A 199 -18.45 -13.09 36.63
N ALA A 200 -17.91 -13.66 37.71
CA ALA A 200 -16.91 -14.73 37.66
C ALA A 200 -17.53 -16.09 37.29
N THR A 201 -18.85 -16.25 37.41
CA THR A 201 -19.56 -17.50 37.09
C THR A 201 -20.16 -17.52 35.69
N LEU A 202 -20.17 -16.38 34.97
CA LEU A 202 -20.69 -16.27 33.60
C LEU A 202 -20.22 -17.40 32.67
N PRO A 203 -21.10 -17.98 31.82
CA PRO A 203 -20.70 -19.01 30.86
C PRO A 203 -19.59 -18.57 29.91
N ASP A 204 -18.74 -19.51 29.53
CA ASP A 204 -17.57 -19.26 28.67
C ASP A 204 -17.95 -18.66 27.31
N VAL A 205 -19.13 -19.01 26.78
CA VAL A 205 -19.68 -18.45 25.54
C VAL A 205 -19.91 -16.94 25.68
N CYS A 206 -20.47 -16.50 26.80
CA CYS A 206 -20.72 -15.09 27.09
C CYS A 206 -19.41 -14.32 27.26
N LEU A 207 -18.47 -14.86 28.04
CA LEU A 207 -17.16 -14.23 28.27
C LEU A 207 -16.36 -14.11 26.97
N ARG A 208 -16.32 -15.15 26.13
CA ARG A 208 -15.69 -15.07 24.79
C ARG A 208 -16.32 -13.98 23.94
N ARG A 209 -17.65 -13.86 23.96
CA ARG A 209 -18.36 -12.83 23.19
C ARG A 209 -18.04 -11.42 23.67
N VAL A 210 -17.95 -11.21 24.98
CA VAL A 210 -17.54 -9.91 25.55
C VAL A 210 -16.08 -9.61 25.20
N PHE A 211 -15.17 -10.57 25.41
CA PHE A 211 -13.73 -10.37 25.17
C PHE A 211 -13.38 -10.17 23.70
N TRP A 212 -14.22 -10.66 22.79
CA TRP A 212 -14.09 -10.42 21.36
C TRP A 212 -14.02 -8.90 21.05
N TRP A 213 -14.82 -8.09 21.75
CA TRP A 213 -14.88 -6.64 21.56
C TRP A 213 -13.77 -5.86 22.27
N LEU A 214 -13.00 -6.51 23.14
CA LEU A 214 -11.93 -5.85 23.89
C LEU A 214 -10.66 -5.74 23.03
N GLY A 215 -9.98 -4.59 23.09
CA GLY A 215 -8.63 -4.44 22.57
C GLY A 215 -7.58 -5.11 23.47
N ASP A 216 -6.33 -5.22 23.00
CA ASP A 216 -5.26 -5.93 23.72
C ASP A 216 -5.10 -5.48 25.17
N ARG A 217 -5.06 -4.16 25.41
CA ARG A 217 -4.89 -3.61 26.76
C ARG A 217 -6.01 -4.05 27.70
N ASP A 218 -7.25 -4.04 27.21
CA ASP A 218 -8.40 -4.37 28.04
C ASP A 218 -8.57 -5.87 28.20
N ARG A 219 -8.18 -6.68 27.20
CA ARG A 219 -8.04 -8.13 27.35
C ARG A 219 -7.00 -8.48 28.41
N SER A 220 -5.88 -7.75 28.48
CA SER A 220 -4.84 -8.02 29.47
C SER A 220 -5.28 -7.67 30.89
N ARG A 221 -6.07 -6.60 31.05
CA ARG A 221 -6.79 -6.27 32.30
C ARG A 221 -7.87 -7.29 32.64
N ALA A 222 -8.66 -7.74 31.67
CA ALA A 222 -9.67 -8.76 31.89
C ALA A 222 -9.05 -10.10 32.34
N ALA A 223 -7.89 -10.47 31.79
CA ALA A 223 -7.14 -11.65 32.18
C ALA A 223 -6.67 -11.65 33.65
N LEU A 224 -6.72 -10.49 34.31
CA LEU A 224 -6.31 -10.29 35.70
C LEU A 224 -7.45 -10.33 36.71
N VAL A 225 -8.70 -10.27 36.25
CA VAL A 225 -9.87 -10.18 37.12
C VAL A 225 -10.03 -11.45 37.94
N CYS A 226 -10.00 -12.62 37.29
CA CYS A 226 -10.08 -13.91 37.97
C CYS A 226 -9.50 -15.05 37.12
N ARG A 227 -9.33 -16.24 37.72
CA ARG A 227 -8.81 -17.44 37.03
C ARG A 227 -9.64 -17.83 35.81
N LYS A 228 -10.98 -17.79 35.92
CA LYS A 228 -11.87 -18.13 34.80
C LYS A 228 -11.64 -17.20 33.62
N TRP A 229 -11.67 -15.89 33.85
CA TRP A 229 -11.45 -14.90 32.79
C TRP A 229 -10.07 -15.03 32.16
N ASN A 230 -9.04 -15.37 32.95
CA ASN A 230 -7.71 -15.69 32.44
C ASN A 230 -7.73 -16.91 31.50
N GLN A 231 -8.41 -17.99 31.88
CA GLN A 231 -8.54 -19.21 31.07
C GLN A 231 -9.23 -18.93 29.73
N ILE A 232 -10.26 -18.08 29.72
CA ILE A 232 -10.96 -17.69 28.49
C ILE A 232 -10.02 -17.03 27.48
N MET A 233 -8.96 -16.32 27.92
CA MET A 233 -7.96 -15.73 27.01
C MET A 233 -7.20 -16.75 26.17
N TYR A 234 -7.29 -18.05 26.45
CA TYR A 234 -6.68 -19.09 25.63
C TYR A 234 -7.64 -19.70 24.60
N SER A 235 -8.87 -19.17 24.52
CA SER A 235 -9.86 -19.58 23.51
C SER A 235 -9.43 -19.14 22.11
N ALA A 236 -9.44 -20.07 21.16
CA ALA A 236 -9.03 -19.83 19.77
C ALA A 236 -9.78 -18.65 19.12
N ASP A 237 -11.07 -18.51 19.42
CA ASP A 237 -11.95 -17.51 18.81
C ASP A 237 -11.48 -16.07 19.01
N LEU A 238 -10.76 -15.79 20.11
CA LEU A 238 -10.27 -14.45 20.41
C LEU A 238 -9.08 -14.02 19.53
N TRP A 239 -8.43 -14.95 18.85
CA TRP A 239 -7.12 -14.75 18.21
C TRP A 239 -7.08 -15.12 16.74
N ARG A 240 -8.24 -15.33 16.09
CA ARG A 240 -8.33 -15.68 14.67
C ARG A 240 -7.87 -14.54 13.75
N TYR A 241 -7.98 -13.29 14.19
CA TYR A 241 -7.68 -12.09 13.41
C TYR A 241 -6.61 -11.26 14.11
N ARG A 242 -5.60 -10.81 13.37
CA ARG A 242 -4.59 -9.91 13.90
C ARG A 242 -4.07 -8.95 12.84
N THR A 243 -4.01 -7.67 13.20
CA THR A 243 -3.20 -6.67 12.50
C THR A 243 -1.97 -6.33 13.34
N ILE A 244 -0.79 -6.33 12.71
CA ILE A 244 0.48 -5.95 13.30
C ILE A 244 1.02 -4.77 12.49
N THR A 245 1.11 -3.60 13.13
CA THR A 245 1.64 -2.39 12.50
C THR A 245 3.03 -2.12 13.03
N PHE A 246 4.00 -2.01 12.12
CA PHE A 246 5.33 -1.51 12.37
C PHE A 246 5.37 -0.06 11.93
N SER A 247 5.28 0.86 12.89
CA SER A 247 5.20 2.30 12.61
C SER A 247 6.47 2.82 11.92
N GLY A 248 7.63 2.26 12.29
CA GLY A 248 8.92 2.75 11.86
C GLY A 248 9.21 4.18 12.32
N ARG A 249 8.53 4.67 13.36
CA ARG A 249 8.80 5.99 13.97
C ARG A 249 9.39 5.78 15.37
N PRO A 250 10.49 6.45 15.73
CA PRO A 250 11.00 6.42 17.10
C PRO A 250 9.92 6.91 18.07
N SER A 251 9.45 6.05 18.97
CA SER A 251 8.44 6.39 19.97
C SER A 251 8.52 5.43 21.14
N ARG A 252 8.34 5.95 22.37
CA ARG A 252 8.26 5.14 23.59
C ARG A 252 7.08 4.15 23.54
N VAL A 253 5.99 4.51 22.89
CA VAL A 253 4.81 3.65 22.71
C VAL A 253 5.12 2.46 21.79
N HIS A 254 5.98 2.67 20.79
CA HIS A 254 6.29 1.70 19.74
C HIS A 254 7.60 0.92 19.97
N ALA A 255 8.29 1.18 21.09
CA ALA A 255 9.61 0.62 21.39
C ALA A 255 9.65 -0.92 21.41
N SER A 256 8.52 -1.57 21.71
CA SER A 256 8.39 -3.03 21.82
C SER A 256 7.56 -3.68 20.72
N GLU A 257 7.26 -2.97 19.61
CA GLU A 257 6.40 -3.50 18.53
C GLU A 257 6.93 -4.81 17.95
N PHE A 258 8.24 -4.91 17.73
CA PHE A 258 8.90 -6.08 17.13
C PHE A 258 8.89 -7.29 18.05
N GLU A 259 9.20 -7.09 19.32
CA GLU A 259 9.23 -8.10 20.36
C GLU A 259 7.80 -8.61 20.65
N SER A 260 6.84 -7.68 20.72
CA SER A 260 5.42 -7.99 20.94
C SER A 260 4.81 -8.75 19.77
N ALA A 261 5.16 -8.40 18.52
CA ALA A 261 4.73 -9.15 17.34
C ALA A 261 5.20 -10.61 17.41
N LEU A 262 6.49 -10.83 17.69
CA LEU A 262 7.06 -12.17 17.77
C LEU A 262 6.47 -12.98 18.92
N TRP A 263 6.27 -12.36 20.08
CA TRP A 263 5.62 -12.99 21.22
C TRP A 263 4.19 -13.43 20.89
N TYR A 264 3.40 -12.55 20.27
CA TYR A 264 2.02 -12.83 19.91
C TYR A 264 1.93 -14.06 19.01
N VAL A 265 2.73 -14.09 17.94
CA VAL A 265 2.73 -15.21 17.00
C VAL A 265 3.23 -16.49 17.65
N LYS A 266 4.23 -16.44 18.53
CA LYS A 266 4.66 -17.62 19.30
C LYS A 266 3.54 -18.16 20.20
N LYS A 267 2.75 -17.28 20.81
CA LYS A 267 1.74 -17.67 21.80
C LYS A 267 0.44 -18.12 21.15
N PHE A 268 -0.09 -17.31 20.24
CA PHE A 268 -1.43 -17.45 19.67
C PHE A 268 -1.42 -17.72 18.16
N GLY A 269 -0.24 -17.78 17.53
CA GLY A 269 -0.14 -17.92 16.08
C GLY A 269 -0.80 -19.18 15.51
N ARG A 270 -0.93 -20.24 16.30
CA ARG A 270 -1.65 -21.47 15.90
C ARG A 270 -3.15 -21.28 15.63
N TYR A 271 -3.74 -20.23 16.20
CA TYR A 271 -5.18 -19.92 16.07
C TYR A 271 -5.48 -18.94 14.94
N LEU A 272 -4.45 -18.31 14.34
CA LEU A 272 -4.64 -17.28 13.32
C LEU A 272 -5.25 -17.87 12.04
N GLU A 273 -6.29 -17.19 11.57
CA GLU A 273 -6.93 -17.42 10.27
C GLU A 273 -6.65 -16.24 9.33
N HIS A 274 -6.55 -15.02 9.88
CA HIS A 274 -6.28 -13.79 9.14
C HIS A 274 -5.17 -12.96 9.81
N LEU A 275 -4.11 -12.67 9.04
CA LEU A 275 -2.97 -11.89 9.51
C LEU A 275 -2.67 -10.74 8.55
N GLU A 276 -2.72 -9.50 9.06
CA GLU A 276 -2.30 -8.31 8.36
C GLU A 276 -1.05 -7.72 9.01
N ILE A 277 -0.07 -7.38 8.19
CA ILE A 277 1.19 -6.77 8.61
C ILE A 277 1.42 -5.51 7.79
N LYS A 278 1.60 -4.36 8.46
CA LYS A 278 1.87 -3.07 7.81
C LYS A 278 3.24 -2.57 8.22
N PHE A 279 4.06 -2.15 7.26
CA PHE A 279 5.33 -1.48 7.54
C PHE A 279 5.31 -0.06 6.99
N LEU A 280 4.99 0.93 7.82
CA LEU A 280 4.56 2.24 7.32
C LEU A 280 5.71 3.16 6.91
N ASN A 281 6.85 3.10 7.60
CA ASN A 281 7.96 4.04 7.37
C ASN A 281 9.33 3.35 7.42
N PRO A 282 9.77 2.71 6.33
CA PRO A 282 11.14 2.23 6.20
C PRO A 282 12.08 3.42 5.99
N TYR A 283 12.65 3.99 7.07
CA TYR A 283 13.49 5.19 6.96
C TYR A 283 15.00 4.93 7.01
N ASN A 284 15.46 3.79 7.54
CA ASN A 284 16.89 3.44 7.57
C ASN A 284 17.14 1.93 7.50
N ALA A 285 18.40 1.56 7.25
CA ALA A 285 18.82 0.16 7.08
C ALA A 285 18.80 -0.68 8.38
N VAL A 286 18.94 -0.05 9.55
CA VAL A 286 18.89 -0.75 10.85
C VAL A 286 17.47 -1.22 11.13
N LEU A 287 16.49 -0.36 10.87
CA LEU A 287 15.07 -0.67 11.03
C LEU A 287 14.63 -1.76 10.05
N THR A 288 15.01 -1.64 8.77
CA THR A 288 14.66 -2.67 7.76
C THR A 288 15.32 -4.00 8.10
N LYS A 289 16.54 -4.00 8.68
CA LYS A 289 17.15 -5.21 9.23
C LYS A 289 16.36 -5.78 10.41
N LYS A 290 15.97 -4.95 11.39
CA LYS A 290 15.16 -5.38 12.54
C LYS A 290 13.83 -5.98 12.10
N PHE A 291 13.16 -5.33 11.15
CA PHE A 291 11.94 -5.82 10.51
C PHE A 291 12.18 -7.17 9.81
N GLN A 292 13.21 -7.28 8.97
CA GLN A 292 13.54 -8.53 8.28
C GLN A 292 13.76 -9.70 9.25
N VAL A 293 14.53 -9.49 10.32
CA VAL A 293 14.80 -10.53 11.33
C VAL A 293 13.52 -10.93 12.06
N THR A 294 12.69 -9.95 12.41
CA THR A 294 11.39 -10.18 13.08
C THR A 294 10.47 -10.98 12.17
N MET A 295 10.31 -10.55 10.92
CA MET A 295 9.49 -11.25 9.92
C MET A 295 9.96 -12.67 9.67
N ARG A 296 11.27 -12.91 9.58
CA ARG A 296 11.80 -14.29 9.49
C ARG A 296 11.36 -15.15 10.68
N GLY A 297 11.40 -14.60 11.89
CA GLY A 297 10.92 -15.27 13.10
C GLY A 297 9.42 -15.56 13.07
N LEU A 298 8.61 -14.57 12.68
CA LEU A 298 7.16 -14.67 12.55
C LEU A 298 6.77 -15.76 11.54
N LEU A 299 7.29 -15.66 10.32
CA LEU A 299 7.01 -16.58 9.22
C LEU A 299 7.48 -18.00 9.55
N SER A 300 8.64 -18.16 10.19
CA SER A 300 9.12 -19.47 10.64
C SER A 300 8.20 -20.09 11.70
N CYS A 301 7.75 -19.30 12.67
CA CYS A 301 6.86 -19.77 13.73
C CYS A 301 5.48 -20.16 13.19
N LEU A 302 4.87 -19.30 12.35
CA LEU A 302 3.61 -19.60 11.67
C LEU A 302 3.74 -20.84 10.79
N GLY A 303 4.81 -20.90 9.99
CA GLY A 303 5.04 -22.04 9.11
C GLY A 303 5.14 -23.36 9.88
N LYS A 304 5.63 -23.37 11.12
CA LYS A 304 5.73 -24.58 11.96
C LYS A 304 4.43 -24.93 12.68
N SER A 305 3.67 -23.94 13.14
CA SER A 305 2.62 -24.14 14.15
C SER A 305 1.21 -23.77 13.69
N ASN A 306 1.06 -23.20 12.49
CA ASN A 306 -0.22 -22.80 11.93
C ASN A 306 -0.57 -23.63 10.69
N ASN A 307 -1.79 -24.18 10.69
CA ASN A 307 -2.40 -24.90 9.57
C ASN A 307 -3.80 -24.35 9.19
N ARG A 308 -4.13 -23.14 9.66
CA ARG A 308 -5.46 -22.51 9.52
C ARG A 308 -5.43 -21.14 8.85
N LEU A 309 -4.24 -20.57 8.62
CA LEU A 309 -4.09 -19.26 8.02
C LEU A 309 -4.64 -19.26 6.60
N ARG A 310 -5.76 -18.57 6.40
CA ARG A 310 -6.47 -18.41 5.13
C ARG A 310 -6.13 -17.08 4.47
N SER A 311 -5.80 -16.06 5.25
CA SER A 311 -5.55 -14.71 4.74
C SER A 311 -4.24 -14.15 5.27
N LEU A 312 -3.38 -13.70 4.36
CA LEU A 312 -2.13 -13.03 4.65
C LEU A 312 -2.07 -11.70 3.89
N SER A 313 -1.80 -10.63 4.62
CA SER A 313 -1.52 -9.32 4.06
C SER A 313 -0.19 -8.79 4.60
N ILE A 314 0.71 -8.36 3.73
CA ILE A 314 1.97 -7.69 4.07
C ILE A 314 2.10 -6.46 3.17
N GLN A 315 1.90 -5.28 3.73
CA GLN A 315 1.74 -4.04 2.96
C GLN A 315 2.86 -3.03 3.21
N HIS A 316 3.07 -2.16 2.22
CA HIS A 316 3.95 -0.98 2.28
C HIS A 316 5.44 -1.31 2.50
N LEU A 317 5.91 -2.46 1.99
CA LEU A 317 7.30 -2.86 2.18
C LEU A 317 8.29 -1.94 1.47
N GLU A 318 7.93 -1.41 0.29
CA GLU A 318 8.74 -0.46 -0.47
C GLU A 318 10.18 -0.96 -0.73
N LEU A 319 10.31 -2.21 -1.21
CA LEU A 319 11.59 -2.94 -1.29
C LEU A 319 12.58 -2.39 -2.34
N ASP A 320 12.17 -1.44 -3.16
CA ASP A 320 13.02 -0.71 -4.10
C ASP A 320 13.76 0.47 -3.45
N ARG A 321 13.39 0.90 -2.24
CA ARG A 321 14.07 2.00 -1.54
C ARG A 321 15.47 1.59 -1.10
N LEU A 322 16.42 2.55 -1.16
CA LEU A 322 17.83 2.36 -0.78
C LEU A 322 18.05 1.89 0.67
N VAL A 323 17.08 2.14 1.56
CA VAL A 323 17.07 1.66 2.95
C VAL A 323 17.02 0.12 3.04
N TRP A 324 16.55 -0.56 2.00
CA TRP A 324 16.57 -2.00 1.84
C TRP A 324 17.85 -2.45 1.15
N ARG A 325 18.94 -2.58 1.92
CA ARG A 325 20.19 -3.16 1.40
C ARG A 325 19.92 -4.51 0.74
N ASN A 326 20.61 -4.80 -0.36
CA ASN A 326 20.40 -6.01 -1.17
C ASN A 326 20.40 -7.30 -0.33
N SER A 327 21.33 -7.45 0.62
CA SER A 327 21.39 -8.63 1.50
C SER A 327 20.16 -8.77 2.42
N ILE A 328 19.64 -7.65 2.94
CA ILE A 328 18.45 -7.61 3.79
C ILE A 328 17.21 -7.97 2.97
N ARG A 329 17.04 -7.31 1.83
CA ARG A 329 15.94 -7.56 0.88
C ARG A 329 15.89 -9.01 0.44
N SER A 330 17.01 -9.56 -0.04
CA SER A 330 17.09 -10.95 -0.47
C SER A 330 16.81 -11.94 0.67
N SER A 331 17.25 -11.64 1.91
CA SER A 331 16.95 -12.49 3.07
C SER A 331 15.47 -12.47 3.46
N PHE A 332 14.83 -11.30 3.39
CA PHE A 332 13.39 -11.16 3.61
C PHE A 332 12.60 -11.96 2.56
N MET A 333 12.90 -11.76 1.27
CA MET A 333 12.24 -12.46 0.17
C MET A 333 12.38 -13.97 0.26
N LYS A 334 13.58 -14.48 0.56
CA LYS A 334 13.80 -15.92 0.77
C LYS A 334 12.91 -16.48 1.88
N SER A 335 12.78 -15.74 2.98
CA SER A 335 11.93 -16.14 4.10
C SER A 335 10.44 -16.14 3.72
N LEU A 336 10.00 -15.13 2.97
CA LEU A 336 8.63 -15.02 2.48
C LEU A 336 8.30 -16.14 1.48
N SER A 337 9.12 -16.34 0.46
CA SER A 337 8.95 -17.43 -0.52
C SER A 337 8.90 -18.79 0.16
N PHE A 338 9.82 -19.07 1.08
CA PHE A 338 9.81 -20.34 1.82
C PHE A 338 8.51 -20.56 2.61
N PHE A 339 8.00 -19.51 3.24
CA PHE A 339 6.73 -19.57 3.96
C PHE A 339 5.54 -19.81 3.01
N LEU A 340 5.47 -19.08 1.89
CA LEU A 340 4.40 -19.24 0.90
C LEU A 340 4.41 -20.63 0.26
N LYS A 341 5.59 -21.22 -0.01
CA LYS A 341 5.70 -22.63 -0.45
C LYS A 341 5.00 -23.61 0.47
N LYS A 342 5.04 -23.35 1.79
CA LYS A 342 4.43 -24.22 2.78
C LYS A 342 2.92 -23.96 2.96
N MET A 343 2.52 -22.68 2.92
CA MET A 343 1.15 -22.26 3.20
C MET A 343 0.25 -22.20 1.96
N GLY A 344 0.81 -22.25 0.75
CA GLY A 344 0.09 -22.03 -0.51
C GLY A 344 -1.16 -22.89 -0.68
N LYS A 345 -1.18 -24.12 -0.13
CA LYS A 345 -2.36 -25.03 -0.16
C LYS A 345 -3.55 -24.61 0.71
N HIS A 346 -3.38 -23.66 1.62
CA HIS A 346 -4.42 -23.23 2.57
C HIS A 346 -4.77 -21.75 2.43
N LEU A 347 -3.92 -20.98 1.74
CA LEU A 347 -4.06 -19.54 1.62
C LEU A 347 -5.08 -19.19 0.53
N ASP A 348 -6.16 -18.55 0.94
CA ASP A 348 -7.27 -18.11 0.10
C ASP A 348 -7.10 -16.64 -0.33
N TYR A 349 -6.57 -15.81 0.57
CA TYR A 349 -6.30 -14.39 0.34
C TYR A 349 -4.82 -14.06 0.51
N LEU A 350 -4.22 -13.42 -0.49
CA LEU A 350 -2.88 -12.84 -0.43
C LEU A 350 -2.88 -11.37 -0.85
N ASN A 351 -2.33 -10.51 -0.01
CA ASN A 351 -2.12 -9.11 -0.32
C ASN A 351 -0.66 -8.71 -0.07
N LEU A 352 0.04 -8.31 -1.12
CA LEU A 352 1.42 -7.83 -1.08
C LEU A 352 1.52 -6.38 -1.58
N LYS A 353 0.49 -5.57 -1.31
CA LYS A 353 0.39 -4.21 -1.80
C LYS A 353 1.60 -3.34 -1.42
N GLY A 354 2.13 -2.61 -2.39
CA GLY A 354 3.26 -1.69 -2.17
C GLY A 354 4.58 -2.40 -1.89
N ALA A 355 4.75 -3.65 -2.36
CA ALA A 355 6.01 -4.36 -2.23
C ALA A 355 7.15 -3.74 -3.06
N ARG A 356 6.83 -3.16 -4.22
CA ARG A 356 7.76 -2.56 -5.20
C ARG A 356 8.97 -3.45 -5.53
N LEU A 357 8.68 -4.64 -6.08
CA LEU A 357 9.64 -5.64 -6.53
C LEU A 357 9.98 -5.51 -8.02
N THR A 358 11.09 -6.10 -8.45
CA THR A 358 11.33 -6.36 -9.88
C THR A 358 10.42 -7.49 -10.40
N VAL A 359 10.27 -7.59 -11.73
CA VAL A 359 9.44 -8.65 -12.35
C VAL A 359 9.90 -10.05 -11.95
N GLU A 360 11.21 -10.34 -12.08
CA GLU A 360 11.78 -11.64 -11.72
C GLU A 360 11.54 -11.99 -10.24
N GLN A 361 11.81 -11.01 -9.35
CA GLN A 361 11.62 -11.13 -7.92
C GLN A 361 10.16 -11.39 -7.54
N GLY A 362 9.25 -10.63 -8.14
CA GLY A 362 7.83 -10.77 -7.88
C GLY A 362 7.27 -12.10 -8.39
N CYS A 363 7.64 -12.50 -9.61
CA CYS A 363 7.24 -13.79 -10.16
C CYS A 363 7.75 -14.96 -9.32
N HIS A 364 9.00 -14.90 -8.81
CA HIS A 364 9.53 -15.93 -7.91
C HIS A 364 8.72 -16.04 -6.60
N VAL A 365 8.31 -14.92 -6.02
CA VAL A 365 7.47 -14.92 -4.80
C VAL A 365 6.08 -15.46 -5.09
N LEU A 366 5.41 -15.05 -6.18
CA LEU A 366 4.08 -15.54 -6.53
C LEU A 366 4.08 -17.04 -6.90
N ASN A 367 5.05 -17.51 -7.68
CA ASN A 367 5.21 -18.94 -8.00
C ASN A 367 5.50 -19.81 -6.76
N SER A 368 5.85 -19.21 -5.62
CA SER A 368 5.97 -19.97 -4.37
C SER A 368 4.62 -20.53 -3.93
N LEU A 369 3.48 -19.93 -4.32
CA LEU A 369 2.14 -20.42 -3.94
C LEU A 369 1.76 -21.73 -4.64
N SER A 370 2.16 -21.89 -5.91
CA SER A 370 1.87 -23.06 -6.73
C SER A 370 2.89 -24.21 -6.54
N TYR A 371 3.92 -24.01 -5.73
CA TYR A 371 5.05 -24.95 -5.58
C TYR A 371 4.65 -26.39 -5.24
N LEU A 372 3.60 -26.61 -4.44
CA LEU A 372 3.18 -27.95 -4.00
C LEU A 372 2.18 -28.64 -4.93
N ARG A 373 1.43 -27.89 -5.75
CA ARG A 373 0.28 -28.40 -6.51
C ARG A 373 0.32 -28.03 -7.99
N SER A 374 1.41 -27.41 -8.47
CA SER A 374 1.52 -26.70 -9.75
C SER A 374 0.50 -25.57 -9.97
N GLU A 375 -0.49 -25.44 -9.09
CA GLU A 375 -1.58 -24.49 -9.14
C GLU A 375 -1.76 -23.81 -7.78
N SER A 376 -2.17 -22.54 -7.80
CA SER A 376 -2.51 -21.75 -6.63
C SER A 376 -4.01 -21.84 -6.35
N VAL A 377 -4.38 -22.04 -5.09
CA VAL A 377 -5.77 -22.03 -4.61
C VAL A 377 -6.23 -20.66 -4.13
N VAL A 378 -5.39 -19.64 -4.26
CA VAL A 378 -5.73 -18.26 -3.86
C VAL A 378 -6.89 -17.77 -4.71
N SER A 379 -7.97 -17.34 -4.04
CA SER A 379 -9.15 -16.75 -4.68
C SER A 379 -9.07 -15.22 -4.72
N GLU A 380 -8.37 -14.61 -3.77
CA GLU A 380 -8.21 -13.15 -3.73
C GLU A 380 -6.73 -12.77 -3.73
N LEU A 381 -6.31 -12.11 -4.81
CA LEU A 381 -4.93 -11.64 -4.98
C LEU A 381 -4.89 -10.12 -5.10
N ASN A 382 -4.16 -9.47 -4.19
CA ASN A 382 -3.86 -8.05 -4.29
C ASN A 382 -2.36 -7.81 -4.48
N ILE A 383 -2.03 -7.37 -5.70
CA ILE A 383 -0.70 -6.98 -6.16
C ILE A 383 -0.68 -5.51 -6.62
N GLU A 384 -1.50 -4.64 -6.03
CA GLU A 384 -1.43 -3.19 -6.22
C GLU A 384 -0.05 -2.66 -5.78
N ASP A 385 0.63 -1.90 -6.62
CA ASP A 385 1.99 -1.38 -6.40
C ASP A 385 3.00 -2.48 -5.99
N TYR A 386 2.73 -3.73 -6.40
CA TYR A 386 3.57 -4.88 -6.09
C TYR A 386 4.89 -4.85 -6.87
N PHE A 387 4.83 -4.43 -8.13
CA PHE A 387 5.98 -4.17 -8.96
C PHE A 387 6.35 -2.69 -8.93
N SER A 388 7.63 -2.35 -9.09
CA SER A 388 8.06 -0.95 -9.19
C SER A 388 7.42 -0.25 -10.40
N HIS A 389 7.01 1.02 -10.20
CA HIS A 389 6.19 1.78 -11.16
C HIS A 389 6.75 1.85 -12.58
N HIS A 390 8.07 1.95 -12.76
CA HIS A 390 8.71 2.07 -14.07
C HIS A 390 8.72 0.78 -14.91
N LEU A 391 8.26 -0.35 -14.37
CA LEU A 391 8.35 -1.65 -15.03
C LEU A 391 7.18 -1.87 -15.99
N ALA A 392 7.49 -2.23 -17.25
CA ALA A 392 6.54 -2.68 -18.25
C ALA A 392 6.18 -4.16 -18.05
N VAL A 393 5.49 -4.48 -16.95
CA VAL A 393 5.18 -5.87 -16.54
C VAL A 393 4.36 -6.61 -17.61
N TYR A 394 3.47 -5.90 -18.31
CA TYR A 394 2.67 -6.39 -19.43
C TYR A 394 3.49 -7.05 -20.55
N SER A 395 4.78 -6.71 -20.68
CA SER A 395 5.67 -7.29 -21.69
C SER A 395 6.38 -8.56 -21.21
N SER A 396 6.15 -9.02 -19.98
CA SER A 396 6.89 -10.13 -19.39
C SER A 396 6.22 -11.48 -19.60
N PRO A 397 6.84 -12.41 -20.35
CA PRO A 397 6.35 -13.78 -20.45
C PRO A 397 6.39 -14.52 -19.11
N GLN A 398 7.34 -14.17 -18.23
CA GLN A 398 7.47 -14.80 -16.91
C GLN A 398 6.28 -14.45 -16.02
N PHE A 399 5.79 -13.20 -16.10
CA PHE A 399 4.60 -12.78 -15.38
C PHE A 399 3.36 -13.54 -15.86
N ASN A 400 3.17 -13.64 -17.17
CA ASN A 400 2.04 -14.38 -17.75
C ASN A 400 2.05 -15.87 -17.33
N LYS A 401 3.21 -16.52 -17.41
CA LYS A 401 3.38 -17.90 -16.91
C LYS A 401 3.06 -18.04 -15.43
N THR A 402 3.43 -17.05 -14.63
CA THR A 402 3.13 -17.04 -13.19
C THR A 402 1.63 -16.90 -12.94
N MET A 403 0.96 -15.99 -13.64
CA MET A 403 -0.49 -15.76 -13.53
C MET A 403 -1.31 -16.95 -14.00
N ALA A 404 -0.84 -17.70 -15.01
CA ALA A 404 -1.47 -18.94 -15.46
C ALA A 404 -1.53 -20.05 -14.39
N THR A 405 -0.73 -19.95 -13.31
CA THR A 405 -0.80 -20.90 -12.20
C THR A 405 -2.01 -20.68 -11.27
N PHE A 406 -2.72 -19.55 -11.38
CA PHE A 406 -3.86 -19.24 -10.52
C PHE A 406 -5.17 -19.66 -11.18
N ARG A 407 -5.84 -20.70 -10.66
CA ARG A 407 -7.02 -21.31 -11.31
C ARG A 407 -8.35 -21.09 -10.59
N SER A 408 -8.38 -20.24 -9.56
CA SER A 408 -9.59 -20.00 -8.76
C SER A 408 -9.75 -18.55 -8.31
N LEU A 409 -9.12 -17.59 -9.00
CA LEU A 409 -9.23 -16.17 -8.67
C LEU A 409 -10.67 -15.66 -8.84
N ALA A 410 -11.23 -15.18 -7.73
CA ALA A 410 -12.48 -14.44 -7.67
C ALA A 410 -12.28 -12.93 -7.66
N SER A 411 -11.19 -12.45 -7.04
CA SER A 411 -10.83 -11.03 -7.02
C SER A 411 -9.36 -10.83 -7.32
N LEU A 412 -9.06 -9.95 -8.28
CA LEU A 412 -7.70 -9.58 -8.66
C LEU A 412 -7.53 -8.06 -8.61
N THR A 413 -6.59 -7.58 -7.80
CA THR A 413 -6.21 -6.18 -7.74
C THR A 413 -4.78 -6.02 -8.23
N LEU A 414 -4.55 -5.14 -9.22
CA LEU A 414 -3.24 -4.92 -9.82
C LEU A 414 -3.12 -3.51 -10.46
N ASN A 415 -1.94 -3.16 -10.95
CA ASN A 415 -1.72 -1.92 -11.71
C ASN A 415 -1.89 -2.16 -13.22
N TYR A 416 -2.32 -1.15 -13.96
CA TYR A 416 -2.55 -1.26 -15.41
C TYR A 416 -1.31 -1.72 -16.18
N ASN A 417 -0.10 -1.38 -15.71
CA ASN A 417 1.16 -1.83 -16.29
C ASN A 417 1.38 -3.36 -16.27
N CYS A 418 0.51 -4.16 -15.65
CA CYS A 418 0.54 -5.62 -15.76
C CYS A 418 -0.53 -6.18 -16.72
N ILE A 419 -1.46 -5.37 -17.23
CA ILE A 419 -2.50 -5.85 -18.15
C ILE A 419 -1.90 -6.01 -19.56
N SER A 420 -2.08 -7.20 -20.13
CA SER A 420 -1.79 -7.53 -21.53
C SER A 420 -2.87 -8.46 -22.07
N ASP A 421 -2.94 -8.65 -23.38
CA ASP A 421 -3.87 -9.60 -23.99
C ASP A 421 -3.63 -11.04 -23.50
N GLU A 422 -2.37 -11.43 -23.33
CA GLU A 422 -2.01 -12.74 -22.78
C GLU A 422 -2.48 -12.91 -21.33
N LEU A 423 -2.43 -11.86 -20.50
CA LEU A 423 -3.00 -11.93 -19.15
C LEU A 423 -4.53 -12.15 -19.21
N LEU A 424 -5.22 -11.39 -20.06
CA LEU A 424 -6.68 -11.51 -20.20
C LEU A 424 -7.09 -12.89 -20.72
N GLU A 425 -6.32 -13.45 -21.65
CA GLU A 425 -6.49 -14.82 -22.14
C GLU A 425 -6.29 -15.84 -21.03
N ASN A 426 -5.19 -15.75 -20.27
CA ASN A 426 -4.94 -16.63 -19.13
C ASN A 426 -6.08 -16.59 -18.09
N LEU A 427 -6.60 -15.39 -17.77
CA LEU A 427 -7.72 -15.24 -16.84
C LEU A 427 -9.02 -15.82 -17.41
N CYS A 428 -9.24 -15.69 -18.72
CA CYS A 428 -10.39 -16.27 -19.39
C CYS A 428 -10.34 -17.81 -19.34
N GLU A 429 -9.19 -18.41 -19.61
CA GLU A 429 -9.02 -19.86 -19.64
C GLU A 429 -9.09 -20.48 -18.25
N ASN A 430 -8.44 -19.85 -17.26
CA ASN A 430 -8.25 -20.45 -15.95
C ASN A 430 -9.26 -19.97 -14.89
N ASN A 431 -9.92 -18.83 -15.10
CA ASN A 431 -10.71 -18.17 -14.05
C ASN A 431 -12.10 -17.68 -14.50
N ALA A 432 -12.54 -17.92 -15.74
CA ALA A 432 -13.82 -17.37 -16.23
C ALA A 432 -15.02 -17.67 -15.33
N SER A 433 -15.12 -18.88 -14.77
CA SER A 433 -16.23 -19.27 -13.89
C SER A 433 -16.14 -18.69 -12.47
N THR A 434 -14.94 -18.28 -12.04
CA THR A 434 -14.66 -17.86 -10.67
C THR A 434 -14.40 -16.38 -10.51
N LEU A 435 -14.03 -15.65 -11.58
CA LEU A 435 -13.59 -14.25 -11.54
C LEU A 435 -14.77 -13.26 -11.51
N TRP A 436 -14.89 -12.52 -10.41
CA TRP A 436 -16.01 -11.61 -10.15
C TRP A 436 -15.58 -10.15 -10.14
N THR A 437 -14.36 -9.86 -9.70
CA THR A 437 -13.89 -8.48 -9.56
C THR A 437 -12.45 -8.32 -10.04
N MET A 438 -12.23 -7.31 -10.87
CA MET A 438 -10.90 -6.80 -11.18
C MET A 438 -10.79 -5.35 -10.72
N ASN A 439 -9.77 -5.03 -9.95
CA ASN A 439 -9.45 -3.67 -9.52
C ASN A 439 -8.14 -3.25 -10.19
N ILE A 440 -8.19 -2.21 -11.02
CA ILE A 440 -7.06 -1.78 -11.83
C ILE A 440 -6.67 -0.37 -11.41
N LYS A 441 -5.46 -0.22 -10.89
CA LYS A 441 -4.86 1.08 -10.58
C LYS A 441 -4.08 1.58 -11.79
N CYS A 442 -4.31 2.82 -12.19
CA CYS A 442 -3.57 3.51 -13.25
C CYS A 442 -2.89 4.72 -12.63
N HIS A 443 -1.56 4.73 -12.58
CA HIS A 443 -0.81 5.81 -11.96
C HIS A 443 0.08 6.51 -12.98
N VAL A 444 0.24 7.84 -12.93
CA VAL A 444 0.98 8.61 -13.95
C VAL A 444 2.43 8.14 -14.21
N HIS A 445 3.09 7.56 -13.21
CA HIS A 445 4.45 7.02 -13.34
C HIS A 445 4.50 5.56 -13.83
N ASP A 446 3.35 4.89 -13.95
CA ASP A 446 3.28 3.56 -14.52
C ASP A 446 3.32 3.67 -16.07
N PRO A 447 3.98 2.74 -16.78
CA PRO A 447 3.91 2.72 -18.22
C PRO A 447 2.51 2.30 -18.67
N HIS A 448 1.98 3.05 -19.64
CA HIS A 448 0.66 2.83 -20.25
C HIS A 448 0.75 2.61 -21.77
N GLY A 449 1.94 2.30 -22.29
CA GLY A 449 2.20 2.22 -23.73
C GLY A 449 1.78 0.91 -24.39
N GLN A 450 1.19 -0.03 -23.65
CA GLN A 450 0.62 -1.24 -24.22
C GLN A 450 -0.66 -0.93 -24.99
N VAL A 451 -0.83 -1.65 -26.10
CA VAL A 451 -2.08 -1.70 -26.85
C VAL A 451 -2.76 -3.00 -26.43
N ILE A 452 -3.94 -2.90 -25.82
CA ILE A 452 -4.77 -4.05 -25.44
C ILE A 452 -5.97 -4.05 -26.36
N TRP A 453 -6.30 -5.21 -26.92
CA TRP A 453 -7.41 -5.30 -27.86
C TRP A 453 -8.75 -5.33 -27.12
N GLY A 454 -9.73 -4.53 -27.58
CA GLY A 454 -11.10 -4.59 -27.07
C GLY A 454 -11.71 -6.00 -27.17
N MET A 455 -11.30 -6.77 -28.19
CA MET A 455 -11.72 -8.17 -28.36
C MET A 455 -11.24 -9.11 -27.25
N SER A 456 -10.07 -8.87 -26.66
CA SER A 456 -9.57 -9.65 -25.52
C SER A 456 -10.43 -9.41 -24.28
N TRP A 457 -10.81 -8.15 -24.04
CA TRP A 457 -11.77 -7.80 -23.00
C TRP A 457 -13.16 -8.37 -23.26
N ALA A 458 -13.66 -8.28 -24.49
CA ALA A 458 -14.93 -8.87 -24.88
C ALA A 458 -14.95 -10.39 -24.68
N LYS A 459 -13.86 -11.09 -25.05
CA LYS A 459 -13.69 -12.52 -24.81
C LYS A 459 -13.78 -12.83 -23.31
N LEU A 460 -13.02 -12.12 -22.46
CA LEU A 460 -13.08 -12.33 -21.02
C LEU A 460 -14.48 -12.04 -20.45
N ALA A 461 -15.08 -10.90 -20.78
CA ALA A 461 -16.39 -10.49 -20.28
C ALA A 461 -17.52 -11.45 -20.70
N ARG A 462 -17.42 -12.06 -21.90
CA ARG A 462 -18.38 -13.05 -22.38
C ARG A 462 -18.34 -14.35 -21.57
N HIS A 463 -17.15 -14.79 -21.14
CA HIS A 463 -17.01 -16.03 -20.37
C HIS A 463 -17.16 -15.79 -18.85
N ALA A 464 -16.62 -14.68 -18.35
CA ALA A 464 -16.75 -14.24 -16.96
C ALA A 464 -17.97 -13.30 -16.81
N THR A 465 -19.18 -13.86 -16.93
CA THR A 465 -20.43 -13.08 -17.01
C THR A 465 -20.75 -12.23 -15.76
N ASN A 466 -20.19 -12.58 -14.61
CA ASN A 466 -20.33 -11.83 -13.36
C ASN A 466 -19.23 -10.79 -13.12
N LEU A 467 -18.26 -10.68 -14.04
CA LEU A 467 -17.10 -9.81 -13.90
C LEU A 467 -17.50 -8.33 -13.81
N LYS A 468 -16.94 -7.66 -12.80
CA LYS A 468 -17.03 -6.22 -12.60
C LYS A 468 -15.63 -5.62 -12.52
N VAL A 469 -15.35 -4.64 -13.38
CA VAL A 469 -14.04 -3.99 -13.42
C VAL A 469 -14.12 -2.61 -12.76
N ASN A 470 -13.20 -2.32 -11.84
CA ASN A 470 -13.09 -1.04 -11.16
C ASN A 470 -11.76 -0.39 -11.51
N PHE A 471 -11.78 0.86 -11.96
CA PHE A 471 -10.58 1.63 -12.28
C PHE A 471 -10.31 2.73 -11.24
N PHE A 472 -9.04 2.87 -10.88
CA PHE A 472 -8.52 3.92 -10.01
C PHE A 472 -7.38 4.67 -10.71
N PHE A 473 -7.68 5.81 -11.30
CA PHE A 473 -6.72 6.69 -11.95
C PHE A 473 -6.16 7.70 -10.95
N GLU A 474 -4.84 7.76 -10.87
CA GLU A 474 -4.08 8.71 -10.08
C GLU A 474 -3.19 9.52 -11.01
N ARG A 475 -3.53 10.80 -11.17
CA ARG A 475 -2.83 11.77 -12.02
C ARG A 475 -2.83 11.41 -13.51
N VAL A 476 -3.78 10.57 -13.95
CA VAL A 476 -4.04 10.25 -15.36
C VAL A 476 -5.41 10.80 -15.71
N MET A 477 -5.43 12.00 -16.29
CA MET A 477 -6.67 12.77 -16.49
C MET A 477 -6.97 13.11 -17.96
N LYS A 478 -5.97 13.05 -18.84
CA LYS A 478 -6.13 13.42 -20.26
C LYS A 478 -7.00 12.42 -21.00
N TYR A 479 -7.91 12.93 -21.84
CA TYR A 479 -8.83 12.12 -22.61
C TYR A 479 -8.11 11.06 -23.45
N GLU A 480 -7.04 11.42 -24.16
CA GLU A 480 -6.32 10.51 -25.06
C GLU A 480 -5.72 9.32 -24.29
N ARG A 481 -5.26 9.56 -23.06
CA ARG A 481 -4.74 8.50 -22.19
C ARG A 481 -5.86 7.63 -21.62
N LEU A 482 -6.96 8.25 -21.20
CA LEU A 482 -8.11 7.54 -20.65
C LEU A 482 -8.79 6.67 -21.71
N ALA A 483 -9.00 7.19 -22.92
CA ALA A 483 -9.64 6.50 -24.04
C ALA A 483 -8.84 5.26 -24.50
N ARG A 484 -7.51 5.28 -24.36
CA ARG A 484 -6.66 4.10 -24.62
C ARG A 484 -6.80 2.99 -23.59
N ILE A 485 -7.17 3.33 -22.36
CA ILE A 485 -7.25 2.40 -21.22
C ILE A 485 -8.69 1.89 -21.04
N LEU A 486 -9.66 2.79 -21.15
CA LEU A 486 -11.09 2.54 -20.93
C LEU A 486 -11.75 2.18 -22.26
N LEU A 487 -11.68 0.89 -22.60
CA LEU A 487 -12.33 0.34 -23.79
C LEU A 487 -13.80 0.00 -23.50
N GLN A 488 -14.69 0.27 -24.45
CA GLN A 488 -16.15 0.09 -24.29
C GLN A 488 -16.56 -1.37 -24.01
N GLU A 489 -15.74 -2.35 -24.40
CA GLU A 489 -15.98 -3.78 -24.18
C GLU A 489 -15.79 -4.20 -22.71
N ILE A 490 -15.20 -3.35 -21.88
CA ILE A 490 -14.93 -3.64 -20.48
C ILE A 490 -16.22 -3.50 -19.65
N PRO A 491 -16.59 -4.48 -18.80
CA PRO A 491 -17.74 -4.37 -17.90
C PRO A 491 -17.40 -3.47 -16.69
N VAL A 492 -17.19 -2.18 -16.96
CA VAL A 492 -16.77 -1.20 -15.95
C VAL A 492 -17.90 -0.92 -14.96
N ARG A 493 -17.65 -1.20 -13.68
CA ARG A 493 -18.55 -0.92 -12.57
C ARG A 493 -18.24 0.43 -11.91
N SER A 494 -16.96 0.76 -11.76
CA SER A 494 -16.53 1.94 -11.00
C SER A 494 -15.35 2.63 -11.68
N ILE A 495 -15.41 3.95 -11.76
CA ILE A 495 -14.27 4.78 -12.20
C ILE A 495 -13.99 5.83 -11.13
N SER A 496 -12.74 5.89 -10.69
CA SER A 496 -12.22 6.93 -9.79
C SER A 496 -11.11 7.70 -10.50
N LEU A 497 -11.29 9.00 -10.72
CA LEU A 497 -10.28 9.90 -11.29
C LEU A 497 -9.79 10.86 -10.19
N ARG A 498 -8.53 10.75 -9.79
CA ARG A 498 -7.91 11.59 -8.76
C ARG A 498 -6.72 12.34 -9.32
N SER A 499 -6.84 13.66 -9.35
CA SER A 499 -5.86 14.57 -9.94
C SER A 499 -4.68 14.89 -9.01
N CYS A 500 -4.88 14.99 -7.69
CA CYS A 500 -3.88 15.39 -6.69
C CYS A 500 -2.63 16.09 -7.27
N TYR A 501 -2.68 17.42 -7.44
CA TYR A 501 -1.61 18.27 -7.98
C TYR A 501 -1.35 18.16 -9.50
N PHE A 502 -2.36 17.82 -10.32
CA PHE A 502 -2.26 17.96 -11.78
C PHE A 502 -2.27 19.45 -12.17
N SER A 503 -1.27 19.88 -12.95
CA SER A 503 -1.08 21.27 -13.39
C SER A 503 -0.84 21.31 -14.90
N ASP A 504 -1.83 20.89 -15.68
CA ASP A 504 -1.84 21.12 -17.11
C ASP A 504 -2.88 22.21 -17.42
N PRO A 505 -2.46 23.40 -17.88
CA PRO A 505 -3.36 24.54 -18.11
C PRO A 505 -4.33 24.32 -19.28
N ASP A 506 -4.00 23.46 -20.24
CA ASP A 506 -4.78 23.26 -21.47
C ASP A 506 -5.67 22.01 -21.42
N TRP A 507 -5.73 21.34 -20.27
CA TRP A 507 -6.54 20.13 -20.11
C TRP A 507 -8.01 20.44 -19.84
N SER A 508 -8.90 19.64 -20.44
CA SER A 508 -10.34 19.69 -20.19
C SER A 508 -10.90 18.30 -19.86
N MET A 509 -11.82 18.23 -18.91
CA MET A 509 -12.60 17.02 -18.63
C MET A 509 -13.79 16.83 -19.55
N ARG A 510 -14.23 17.88 -20.24
CA ARG A 510 -15.42 17.87 -21.07
C ARG A 510 -15.45 16.68 -22.05
N PRO A 511 -14.41 16.38 -22.86
CA PRO A 511 -14.43 15.22 -23.77
C PRO A 511 -14.58 13.89 -23.03
N THR A 512 -13.96 13.76 -21.85
CA THR A 512 -14.08 12.55 -21.04
C THR A 512 -15.51 12.35 -20.55
N LEU A 513 -16.19 13.43 -20.13
CA LEU A 513 -17.57 13.38 -19.65
C LEU A 513 -18.59 13.18 -20.78
N THR A 514 -18.36 13.76 -21.96
CA THR A 514 -19.32 13.76 -23.07
C THR A 514 -19.15 12.61 -24.04
N GLU A 515 -17.92 12.12 -24.24
CA GLU A 515 -17.63 11.08 -25.25
C GLU A 515 -17.25 9.75 -24.62
N LEU A 516 -16.36 9.74 -23.63
CA LEU A 516 -15.80 8.49 -23.10
C LEU A 516 -16.72 7.79 -22.10
N LEU A 517 -17.07 8.47 -21.01
CA LEU A 517 -17.84 7.85 -19.92
C LEU A 517 -19.25 7.39 -20.32
N PRO A 518 -19.98 8.06 -21.24
CA PRO A 518 -21.29 7.60 -21.69
C PRO A 518 -21.26 6.22 -22.37
N THR A 519 -20.12 5.76 -22.88
CA THR A 519 -19.98 4.40 -23.43
C THR A 519 -20.25 3.31 -22.37
N PHE A 520 -20.05 3.63 -21.08
CA PHE A 520 -20.29 2.71 -19.95
C PHE A 520 -21.66 2.86 -19.30
N ARG A 521 -22.61 3.58 -19.92
CA ARG A 521 -23.93 3.91 -19.34
C ARG A 521 -24.75 2.73 -18.82
N HIS A 522 -24.50 1.51 -19.34
CA HIS A 522 -25.23 0.30 -18.99
C HIS A 522 -24.59 -0.53 -17.87
N THR A 523 -23.34 -0.23 -17.49
CA THR A 523 -22.53 -1.00 -16.53
C THR A 523 -22.07 -0.15 -15.35
N LEU A 524 -21.85 1.15 -15.56
CA LEU A 524 -21.30 2.07 -14.58
C LEU A 524 -22.25 2.27 -13.40
N GLN A 525 -21.72 2.05 -12.19
CA GLN A 525 -22.46 2.09 -10.93
C GLN A 525 -21.93 3.13 -9.95
N LYS A 526 -20.63 3.42 -10.02
CA LYS A 526 -19.96 4.35 -9.11
C LYS A 526 -19.01 5.27 -9.85
N LEU A 527 -19.08 6.57 -9.56
CA LEU A 527 -18.14 7.57 -10.02
C LEU A 527 -17.52 8.31 -8.85
N THR A 528 -16.21 8.53 -8.91
CA THR A 528 -15.49 9.37 -7.97
C THR A 528 -14.55 10.30 -8.73
N PHE A 529 -14.75 11.60 -8.60
CA PHE A 529 -13.93 12.62 -9.23
C PHE A 529 -13.27 13.52 -8.19
N GLU A 530 -12.00 13.81 -8.40
CA GLU A 530 -11.23 14.78 -7.65
C GLU A 530 -10.32 15.51 -8.65
N PHE A 531 -10.70 16.73 -9.02
CA PHE A 531 -9.94 17.58 -9.94
C PHE A 531 -10.25 19.06 -9.74
N ASN A 532 -9.37 19.91 -10.27
CA ASN A 532 -9.58 21.35 -10.33
C ASN A 532 -10.09 21.73 -11.72
N ASN A 533 -11.28 22.34 -11.79
CA ASN A 533 -11.91 22.82 -13.01
C ASN A 533 -12.21 24.33 -12.94
N ASN A 534 -11.40 25.12 -12.24
CA ASN A 534 -11.61 26.58 -12.16
C ASN A 534 -11.66 27.30 -13.51
N HIS A 535 -11.11 26.68 -14.55
CA HIS A 535 -11.05 27.20 -15.90
C HIS A 535 -12.25 26.78 -16.78
N GLU A 536 -13.08 25.84 -16.35
CA GLU A 536 -14.24 25.34 -17.12
C GLU A 536 -15.45 24.98 -16.24
N SER A 537 -16.66 25.37 -16.69
CA SER A 537 -17.90 24.85 -16.10
C SER A 537 -18.24 23.49 -16.74
N LEU A 538 -18.60 22.53 -15.89
CA LEU A 538 -18.87 21.14 -16.24
C LEU A 538 -20.26 20.67 -15.75
N ASP A 539 -21.06 21.58 -15.20
CA ASP A 539 -22.32 21.30 -14.53
C ASP A 539 -23.34 20.64 -15.46
N GLU A 540 -23.43 21.11 -16.71
CA GLU A 540 -24.31 20.51 -17.74
C GLU A 540 -23.84 19.12 -18.14
N GLU A 541 -22.55 18.95 -18.43
CA GLU A 541 -21.99 17.68 -18.89
C GLU A 541 -22.09 16.60 -17.81
N LEU A 542 -21.87 16.98 -16.55
CA LEU A 542 -22.06 16.10 -15.40
C LEU A 542 -23.52 15.71 -15.21
N HIS A 543 -24.45 16.66 -15.35
CA HIS A 543 -25.89 16.39 -15.23
C HIS A 543 -26.33 15.40 -16.31
N LEU A 544 -25.96 15.66 -17.58
CA LEU A 544 -26.25 14.76 -18.71
C LEU A 544 -25.65 13.36 -18.51
N LEU A 545 -24.40 13.27 -18.03
CA LEU A 545 -23.77 11.98 -17.73
C LEU A 545 -24.56 11.20 -16.68
N ILE A 546 -24.98 11.85 -15.60
CA ILE A 546 -25.73 11.23 -14.50
C ILE A 546 -27.08 10.71 -15.00
N LEU A 547 -27.79 11.48 -15.81
CA LEU A 547 -29.06 11.06 -16.42
C LEU A 547 -28.87 9.89 -17.41
N SER A 548 -27.76 9.88 -18.16
CA SER A 548 -27.49 8.82 -19.13
C SER A 548 -27.18 7.46 -18.47
N CYS A 549 -26.54 7.47 -17.29
CA CYS A 549 -26.03 6.29 -16.60
C CYS A 549 -27.07 5.69 -15.65
N ARG A 550 -28.00 4.89 -16.19
CA ARG A 550 -29.15 4.33 -15.44
C ARG A 550 -28.80 3.44 -14.25
N LYS A 551 -27.57 2.95 -14.13
CA LYS A 551 -27.12 2.13 -12.98
C LYS A 551 -26.26 2.90 -11.98
N LEU A 552 -25.99 4.18 -12.22
CA LEU A 552 -25.15 5.02 -11.37
C LEU A 552 -25.87 5.37 -10.07
N PHE A 553 -25.56 4.63 -8.99
CA PHE A 553 -26.17 4.85 -7.69
C PHE A 553 -25.27 5.65 -6.72
N TYR A 554 -23.98 5.78 -7.01
CA TYR A 554 -23.02 6.50 -6.18
C TYR A 554 -22.20 7.48 -7.02
N PHE A 555 -22.22 8.75 -6.61
CA PHE A 555 -21.39 9.79 -7.19
C PHE A 555 -20.71 10.60 -6.09
N LYS A 556 -19.39 10.67 -6.15
CA LYS A 556 -18.57 11.54 -5.30
C LYS A 556 -17.80 12.50 -6.20
N ILE A 557 -17.86 13.79 -5.91
CA ILE A 557 -17.13 14.81 -6.66
C ILE A 557 -16.49 15.83 -5.73
N TRP A 558 -15.22 16.11 -6.00
CA TRP A 558 -14.47 17.23 -5.46
C TRP A 558 -13.99 18.06 -6.65
N ALA A 559 -14.72 19.15 -6.91
CA ALA A 559 -14.58 20.06 -8.03
C ALA A 559 -15.27 21.40 -7.68
N PHE A 560 -15.08 22.42 -8.51
CA PHE A 560 -15.82 23.69 -8.45
C PHE A 560 -17.13 23.52 -9.24
N LEU A 561 -18.27 23.56 -8.54
CA LEU A 561 -19.61 23.35 -9.09
C LEU A 561 -20.56 24.42 -8.57
N ASP A 562 -21.54 24.79 -9.38
CA ASP A 562 -22.58 25.73 -8.95
C ASP A 562 -23.57 25.06 -7.99
N VAL A 563 -24.14 25.83 -7.07
CA VAL A 563 -25.18 25.33 -6.15
C VAL A 563 -26.39 24.79 -6.93
N LYS A 564 -26.72 25.45 -8.05
CA LYS A 564 -27.80 25.04 -8.96
C LYS A 564 -27.61 23.64 -9.54
N PHE A 565 -26.37 23.15 -9.66
CA PHE A 565 -26.12 21.77 -10.09
C PHE A 565 -26.70 20.77 -9.09
N VAL A 566 -26.49 20.99 -7.79
CA VAL A 566 -27.01 20.10 -6.74
C VAL A 566 -28.54 20.12 -6.73
N GLU A 567 -29.15 21.30 -6.85
CA GLU A 567 -30.61 21.45 -6.93
C GLU A 567 -31.20 20.67 -8.11
N ARG A 568 -30.57 20.74 -9.29
CA ARG A 568 -30.99 19.99 -10.47
C ARG A 568 -30.88 18.48 -10.28
N ILE A 569 -29.83 18.00 -9.62
CA ILE A 569 -29.67 16.57 -9.33
C ILE A 569 -30.75 16.09 -8.37
N LEU A 570 -31.04 16.85 -7.31
CA LEU A 570 -32.11 16.53 -6.35
C LEU A 570 -33.47 16.47 -7.04
N LYS A 571 -33.78 17.46 -7.90
CA LYS A 571 -35.01 17.46 -8.71
C LYS A 571 -35.10 16.22 -9.63
N SER A 572 -34.02 15.88 -10.33
CA SER A 572 -33.98 14.68 -11.16
C SER A 572 -34.11 13.38 -10.35
N GLN A 573 -33.71 13.35 -9.08
CA GLN A 573 -33.97 12.22 -8.18
C GLN A 573 -35.45 12.13 -7.78
N GLU A 574 -36.07 13.25 -7.42
CA GLU A 574 -37.51 13.33 -7.07
C GLU A 574 -38.40 12.90 -8.24
N GLU A 575 -38.05 13.31 -9.46
CA GLU A 575 -38.76 12.95 -10.70
C GLU A 575 -38.44 11.52 -11.18
N GLY A 576 -37.58 10.77 -10.48
CA GLY A 576 -37.21 9.40 -10.84
C GLY A 576 -36.37 9.28 -12.13
N GLN A 577 -35.75 10.37 -12.57
CA GLN A 577 -34.97 10.43 -13.82
C GLN A 577 -33.55 9.87 -13.68
N CYS A 578 -33.01 9.79 -12.46
CA CYS A 578 -31.69 9.21 -12.21
C CYS A 578 -31.73 8.16 -11.08
N ALA A 579 -30.80 7.20 -11.12
CA ALA A 579 -30.71 6.11 -10.15
C ALA A 579 -29.83 6.43 -8.92
N LEU A 580 -29.43 7.70 -8.79
CA LEU A 580 -28.47 8.13 -7.77
C LEU A 580 -29.06 7.95 -6.38
N ARG A 581 -28.31 7.33 -5.46
CA ARG A 581 -28.68 7.13 -4.04
C ARG A 581 -27.74 7.84 -3.09
N THR A 582 -26.51 8.10 -3.51
CA THR A 582 -25.49 8.76 -2.70
C THR A 582 -24.78 9.78 -3.57
N LEU A 583 -24.94 11.05 -3.20
CA LEU A 583 -24.21 12.18 -3.74
C LEU A 583 -23.28 12.72 -2.65
N LYS A 584 -21.98 12.79 -2.92
CA LYS A 584 -21.00 13.43 -2.04
C LYS A 584 -20.31 14.56 -2.79
N VAL A 585 -20.65 15.80 -2.47
CA VAL A 585 -20.01 16.99 -3.04
C VAL A 585 -19.09 17.60 -2.00
N ARG A 586 -17.86 17.90 -2.38
CA ARG A 586 -16.94 18.72 -1.58
C ARG A 586 -16.53 19.93 -2.42
N ALA A 587 -17.00 21.11 -2.03
CA ALA A 587 -16.46 22.34 -2.56
C ALA A 587 -15.05 22.57 -1.97
N PRO A 588 -14.04 22.91 -2.78
CA PRO A 588 -12.79 23.44 -2.24
C PRO A 588 -13.10 24.68 -1.38
N PRO A 589 -12.36 24.90 -0.27
CA PRO A 589 -12.60 26.06 0.58
C PRO A 589 -12.49 27.32 -0.29
N GLY A 590 -13.54 28.14 -0.28
CA GLY A 590 -13.61 29.36 -1.08
C GLY A 590 -12.39 30.24 -0.84
N GLY A 591 -11.54 30.35 -1.86
CA GLY A 591 -10.51 31.37 -1.89
C GLY A 591 -11.16 32.72 -2.11
N ALA A 592 -10.87 33.65 -1.21
CA ALA A 592 -11.13 35.08 -1.24
C ALA A 592 -11.83 35.63 -2.50
N VAL A 593 -12.99 36.27 -2.26
CA VAL A 593 -13.56 37.30 -3.13
C VAL A 593 -12.42 38.19 -3.68
N PRO A 594 -12.33 38.41 -5.01
CA PRO A 594 -11.37 39.37 -5.53
C PRO A 594 -11.78 40.76 -5.03
N ARG A 595 -11.13 41.24 -3.96
CA ARG A 595 -11.21 42.67 -3.62
C ARG A 595 -10.48 43.42 -4.73
N GLY A 596 -11.22 44.33 -5.35
CA GLY A 596 -10.76 45.15 -6.46
C GLY A 596 -9.44 45.84 -6.19
N SER A 597 -8.68 46.00 -7.27
CA SER A 597 -7.71 47.06 -7.54
C SER A 597 -7.30 47.93 -6.34
N GLY A 598 -6.17 47.57 -5.72
CA GLY A 598 -5.45 48.41 -4.77
C GLY A 598 -3.98 48.02 -4.77
N LYS A 599 -3.13 48.89 -5.32
CA LYS A 599 -1.67 48.78 -5.33
C LYS A 599 -1.13 48.60 -3.89
N GLY A 600 -0.20 47.66 -3.70
CA GLY A 600 0.59 47.58 -2.46
C GLY A 600 1.26 46.22 -2.30
N GLY A 601 2.59 46.19 -2.34
CA GLY A 601 3.40 44.98 -2.30
C GLY A 601 3.37 44.23 -0.96
N GLY A 602 3.73 42.94 -1.02
CA GLY A 602 3.92 42.07 0.13
C GLY A 602 3.56 40.63 -0.20
N ALA A 603 4.57 39.79 -0.45
CA ALA A 603 4.40 38.36 -0.63
C ALA A 603 3.85 37.70 0.65
N PRO A 604 2.90 36.75 0.57
CA PRO A 604 2.63 35.84 1.68
C PRO A 604 3.16 34.43 1.40
N GLY A 605 3.65 33.81 2.48
CA GLY A 605 4.38 32.56 2.50
C GLY A 605 3.57 31.31 2.12
N ARG A 606 4.31 30.29 1.71
CA ARG A 606 3.86 28.91 1.53
C ARG A 606 3.37 28.35 2.85
N GLN A 607 2.05 28.35 3.07
CA GLN A 607 1.43 27.61 4.16
C GLN A 607 1.23 26.16 3.73
N ALA A 608 1.99 25.26 4.36
CA ALA A 608 1.89 23.82 4.19
C ALA A 608 0.56 23.31 4.76
N CYS A 609 -0.37 22.94 3.87
CA CYS A 609 -1.51 22.11 4.24
C CYS A 609 -1.04 20.66 4.37
N SER A 610 -0.61 20.29 5.57
CA SER A 610 -0.47 18.90 5.98
C SER A 610 -1.86 18.36 6.33
N HIS A 611 -2.43 17.52 5.47
CA HIS A 611 -3.57 16.70 5.86
C HIS A 611 -3.27 15.23 5.65
N HIS A 612 -3.23 14.55 6.78
CA HIS A 612 -3.22 13.11 6.98
C HIS A 612 -4.22 12.41 6.04
N ALA A 613 -3.69 11.51 5.23
CA ALA A 613 -4.45 10.41 4.67
C ALA A 613 -4.85 9.48 5.82
N SER A 614 -6.11 9.55 6.23
CA SER A 614 -6.75 8.47 6.99
C SER A 614 -7.05 7.34 6.00
N ALA A 615 -6.24 6.28 6.10
CA ALA A 615 -6.43 5.00 5.44
C ALA A 615 -7.38 4.12 6.26
#